data_AF-A0AA40AW79-F1
#
_entry.id   AF-A0AA40AW79-F1
#
_cell.length_a   1.000
_cell.length_b   1.000
_cell.length_c   1.000
_cell.angle_alpha   90.00
_cell.angle_beta   90.00
_cell.angle_gamma   90.00
#
_symmetry.space_group_name_H-M   'P 1'
#
loop_
_entity.id
_entity.type
_entity.pdbx_description
1 polymer ?
#
loop_
_entity_poly.entity_id
_entity_poly.type
_entity_poly.pdbx_seq_one_letter_code
_entity_poly.pdbx_strand_id
1 'polypeptide(L)'
;MPTLTPGNEAKLVLQYGSSLAGYTTFLLIITKLNTSIIVLVNSIRLSDPAGWIHQLILEAIIEAKKPNDYVALAEEAALSYASSIAEIPTNLQKARKDIPLQRPLSDFTGLY
;
A
#
# COMPACT_ATOMS: atom_id res chain seq x y z
N MET A 1 -3.37 8.73 -5.13
CA MET A 1 -1.94 8.35 -5.25
C MET A 1 -1.15 9.57 -5.69
N PRO A 2 -0.04 9.90 -5.03
CA PRO A 2 0.75 11.08 -5.35
C PRO A 2 1.49 10.91 -6.67
N THR A 3 1.71 12.03 -7.36
CA THR A 3 2.48 12.07 -8.61
C THR A 3 3.83 12.69 -8.32
N LEU A 4 4.90 11.96 -8.63
CA LEU A 4 6.27 12.43 -8.47
C LEU A 4 6.75 13.08 -9.76
N THR A 5 7.13 14.36 -9.69
CA THR A 5 7.75 15.08 -10.82
C THR A 5 9.20 15.36 -10.48
N PRO A 6 10.17 14.62 -11.07
CA PRO A 6 11.58 14.76 -10.73
C PRO A 6 12.11 16.16 -11.08
N GLY A 7 12.86 16.77 -10.16
CA GLY A 7 13.59 18.02 -10.41
C GLY A 7 14.97 17.78 -11.04
N ASN A 8 15.52 16.59 -10.86
CA ASN A 8 16.81 16.14 -11.39
C ASN A 8 16.69 14.94 -12.37
N GLU A 9 17.81 14.39 -12.83
CA GLU A 9 17.83 13.29 -13.81
C GLU A 9 17.51 11.90 -13.22
N ALA A 10 16.53 11.74 -12.33
CA ALA A 10 16.06 10.42 -11.90
C ALA A 10 15.39 9.68 -13.09
N LYS A 11 16.21 9.11 -13.98
CA LYS A 11 15.77 8.51 -15.27
C LYS A 11 15.10 7.15 -15.09
N LEU A 12 15.50 6.39 -14.07
CA LEU A 12 14.98 5.05 -13.80
C LEU A 12 15.01 4.76 -12.29
N VAL A 13 13.84 4.44 -11.75
CA VAL A 13 13.64 3.95 -10.39
C VAL A 13 13.07 2.55 -10.46
N LEU A 14 13.79 1.57 -9.91
CA LEU A 14 13.29 0.22 -9.74
C LEU A 14 12.66 0.13 -8.35
N GLN A 15 11.45 -0.41 -8.24
CA GLN A 15 10.72 -0.51 -6.99
C GLN A 15 10.25 -1.94 -6.74
N TYR A 16 10.38 -2.39 -5.50
CA TYR A 16 9.81 -3.63 -5.01
C TYR A 16 9.08 -3.37 -3.68
N GLY A 17 7.85 -3.84 -3.56
CA GLY A 17 7.03 -3.75 -2.36
C GLY A 17 6.62 -5.15 -1.91
N SER A 18 6.66 -5.40 -0.60
CA SER A 18 6.19 -6.65 0.01
C SER A 18 5.41 -6.36 1.28
N SER A 19 4.43 -7.22 1.56
CA SER A 19 3.58 -7.14 2.74
C SER A 19 3.41 -8.54 3.33
N LEU A 20 3.71 -8.65 4.62
CA LEU A 20 3.46 -9.81 5.47
C LEU A 20 2.63 -9.33 6.68
N ALA A 21 1.89 -10.23 7.32
CA ALA A 21 1.16 -9.89 8.54
C ALA A 21 2.11 -9.25 9.59
N GLY A 22 1.86 -7.99 9.92
CA GLY A 22 2.67 -7.19 10.85
C GLY A 22 3.88 -6.49 10.23
N TYR A 23 4.21 -6.71 8.94
CA TYR A 23 5.41 -6.18 8.32
C TYR A 23 5.18 -5.69 6.89
N THR A 24 5.61 -4.47 6.59
CA THR A 24 5.64 -3.95 5.21
C THR A 24 7.06 -3.51 4.85
N THR A 25 7.46 -3.77 3.61
CA THR A 25 8.80 -3.50 3.10
C THR A 25 8.71 -2.84 1.74
N PHE A 26 9.49 -1.78 1.55
CA PHE A 26 9.73 -1.18 0.24
C PHE A 26 11.22 -1.03 -0.03
N LEU A 27 11.64 -1.44 -1.22
CA LEU A 27 12.97 -1.25 -1.77
C LEU A 27 12.86 -0.37 -3.01
N LEU A 28 13.69 0.67 -3.08
CA LEU A 28 13.89 1.47 -4.29
C LEU A 28 15.37 1.48 -4.67
N ILE A 29 15.65 1.36 -5.97
CA ILE A 29 16.99 1.50 -6.54
C ILE A 29 16.93 2.62 -7.57
N ILE A 30 17.69 3.69 -7.33
CA ILE A 30 17.80 4.85 -8.21
C ILE A 30 19.16 4.77 -8.90
N THR A 31 19.18 4.05 -10.03
CA THR A 31 20.41 3.68 -10.75
C THR A 31 21.33 4.86 -11.02
N LYS A 32 20.79 5.97 -11.52
CA LYS A 32 21.59 7.14 -11.89
C LYS A 32 22.23 7.85 -10.69
N LEU A 33 21.59 7.78 -9.53
CA LEU A 33 22.08 8.44 -8.31
C LEU A 33 22.98 7.51 -7.49
N ASN A 34 23.17 6.24 -7.91
CA ASN A 34 23.83 5.20 -7.12
C ASN A 34 23.26 5.08 -5.70
N THR A 35 21.95 5.29 -5.58
CA THR A 35 21.26 5.34 -4.29
C THR A 35 20.21 4.23 -4.22
N SER A 36 20.14 3.58 -3.06
CA SER A 36 19.05 2.64 -2.75
C SER A 36 18.37 3.06 -1.45
N ILE A 37 17.04 2.92 -1.40
CA ILE A 37 16.21 3.22 -0.23
C ILE A 37 15.55 1.91 0.20
N ILE A 38 15.64 1.59 1.48
CA ILE A 38 14.89 0.48 2.07
C ILE A 38 14.09 1.02 3.24
N VAL A 39 12.78 0.78 3.23
CA VAL A 39 11.86 1.13 4.31
C VAL A 39 11.25 -0.15 4.84
N LEU A 40 11.44 -0.40 6.14
CA LEU A 40 10.90 -1.54 6.86
C LEU A 40 9.99 -1.02 7.97
N VAL A 41 8.75 -1.46 7.98
CA VAL A 41 7.79 -1.09 9.03
C VAL A 41 7.23 -2.35 9.67
N ASN A 42 7.26 -2.40 11.00
CA ASN A 42 6.77 -3.51 11.83
C ASN A 42 5.33 -3.27 12.31
N SER A 43 4.50 -2.65 11.48
CA SER A 43 3.09 -2.44 11.80
C SER A 43 2.23 -2.44 10.54
N ILE A 44 1.04 -3.01 10.66
CA ILE A 44 -0.06 -2.80 9.71
C ILE A 44 -0.93 -1.72 10.36
N ARG A 45 -0.83 -0.49 9.86
CA ARG A 45 -1.65 0.64 10.32
C ARG A 45 -2.83 0.84 9.37
N LEU A 46 -3.68 1.81 9.68
CA LEU A 46 -4.84 2.18 8.85
C LEU A 46 -4.45 2.76 7.48
N SER A 47 -3.17 3.02 7.26
CA SER A 47 -2.59 3.41 5.98
C SER A 47 -1.34 2.56 5.72
N ASP A 48 -0.74 2.66 4.53
CA ASP A 48 0.53 1.99 4.18
C ASP A 48 1.74 2.89 4.53
N PRO A 49 2.24 2.90 5.78
CA PRO A 49 3.31 3.79 6.21
C PRO A 49 4.60 3.57 5.43
N ALA A 50 4.93 2.32 5.09
CA ALA A 50 6.13 2.02 4.32
C ALA A 50 6.01 2.63 2.91
N GLY A 51 4.82 2.51 2.31
CA GLY A 51 4.39 3.21 1.09
C GLY A 51 4.66 4.72 1.14
N TRP A 52 4.14 5.40 2.16
CA TRP A 52 4.26 6.86 2.27
C TRP A 52 5.70 7.32 2.52
N ILE A 53 6.40 6.67 3.45
CA ILE A 53 7.77 7.04 3.82
C ILE A 53 8.71 6.89 2.63
N HIS A 54 8.59 5.80 1.86
CA HIS A 54 9.49 5.59 0.73
C HIS A 54 9.30 6.63 -0.37
N GLN A 55 8.06 7.11 -0.58
CA GLN A 55 7.75 8.14 -1.57
C GLN A 55 8.25 9.50 -1.11
N LEU A 56 8.07 9.84 0.18
CA LEU A 56 8.61 11.05 0.78
C LEU A 56 10.14 11.13 0.62
N ILE A 57 10.85 10.03 0.95
CA ILE A 57 12.32 9.98 0.81
C ILE A 57 12.71 10.10 -0.66
N LEU A 58 12.04 9.38 -1.56
CA LEU A 58 12.32 9.46 -2.99
C LEU A 58 12.13 10.90 -3.51
N GLU A 59 11.04 11.55 -3.11
CA GLU A 59 10.71 12.92 -3.52
C GLU A 59 11.78 13.93 -3.11
N ALA A 60 12.31 13.78 -1.90
CA ALA A 60 13.41 14.60 -1.41
C ALA A 60 14.70 14.36 -2.21
N ILE A 61 15.02 13.11 -2.56
CA ILE A 61 16.23 12.74 -3.31
C ILE A 61 16.17 13.20 -4.78
N ILE A 62 15.00 13.16 -5.39
CA ILE A 62 14.81 13.64 -6.77
C ILE A 62 14.60 15.15 -6.85
N GLU A 63 14.66 15.85 -5.71
CA GLU A 63 14.45 17.28 -5.57
C GLU A 63 13.18 17.73 -6.29
N ALA A 64 12.06 17.06 -6.02
CA ALA A 64 10.84 17.29 -6.77
C ALA A 64 10.41 18.77 -6.73
N LYS A 65 10.11 19.33 -7.90
CA LYS A 65 9.77 20.76 -8.03
C LYS A 65 8.47 21.14 -7.32
N LYS A 66 7.61 20.16 -7.10
CA LYS A 66 6.33 20.32 -6.43
C LYS A 66 6.16 19.15 -5.46
N PRO A 67 6.61 19.30 -4.20
CA PRO A 67 6.51 18.24 -3.23
C PRO A 67 5.05 17.96 -2.86
N ASN A 68 4.74 16.70 -2.56
CA ASN A 68 3.41 16.27 -2.12
C ASN A 68 3.29 16.42 -0.60
N ASP A 69 2.08 16.72 -0.12
CA ASP A 69 1.77 16.68 1.31
C ASP A 69 1.45 15.24 1.74
N TYR A 70 2.50 14.48 2.06
CA TYR A 70 2.36 13.08 2.48
C TYR A 70 1.60 12.90 3.79
N VAL A 71 1.58 13.91 4.67
CA VAL A 71 0.83 13.84 5.93
C VAL A 71 -0.66 13.89 5.63
N ALA A 72 -1.09 14.90 4.87
CA ALA A 72 -2.49 15.03 4.48
C ALA A 72 -2.98 13.81 3.68
N LEU A 73 -2.17 13.30 2.74
CA LEU A 73 -2.49 12.09 1.97
C LEU A 73 -2.59 10.84 2.83
N ALA A 74 -1.70 10.68 3.82
CA ALA A 74 -1.74 9.53 4.73
C ALA A 74 -2.95 9.59 5.67
N GLU A 75 -3.33 10.78 6.14
CA GLU A 75 -4.54 11.01 6.93
C GLU A 75 -5.81 10.71 6.13
N GLU A 76 -5.91 11.23 4.90
CA GLU A 76 -7.01 10.96 3.97
C GLU A 76 -7.14 9.46 3.71
N ALA A 77 -6.02 8.78 3.43
CA ALA A 77 -6.00 7.33 3.19
C ALA A 77 -6.44 6.54 4.42
N ALA A 78 -6.01 6.94 5.62
CA ALA A 78 -6.41 6.30 6.87
C ALA A 78 -7.92 6.43 7.14
N LEU A 79 -8.48 7.62 6.90
CA LEU A 79 -9.92 7.88 7.03
C LEU A 79 -10.74 7.10 6.00
N SER A 80 -10.27 7.06 4.76
CA SER A 80 -10.89 6.29 3.67
C SER A 80 -10.88 4.79 3.98
N TYR A 81 -9.74 4.26 4.44
CA TYR A 81 -9.64 2.86 4.83
C TYR A 81 -10.59 2.52 5.98
N ALA A 82 -10.61 3.31 7.05
CA ALA A 82 -11.52 3.11 8.18
C ALA A 82 -13.00 3.11 7.73
N SER A 83 -13.36 4.03 6.84
CA SER A 83 -14.72 4.10 6.25
C SER A 83 -15.03 2.86 5.41
N SER A 84 -14.07 2.39 4.60
CA SER A 84 -14.25 1.21 3.74
C SER A 84 -14.54 -0.07 4.53
N ILE A 85 -13.96 -0.23 5.73
CA ILE A 85 -14.23 -1.39 6.59
C ILE A 85 -15.71 -1.46 6.98
N ALA A 86 -16.34 -0.32 7.26
CA ALA A 86 -17.76 -0.26 7.59
C ALA A 86 -18.65 -0.68 6.41
N GLU A 87 -18.18 -0.51 5.18
CA GLU A 87 -18.92 -0.87 3.96
C GLU A 87 -18.75 -2.36 3.58
N ILE A 88 -17.73 -3.05 4.11
CA ILE A 88 -17.45 -4.45 3.77
C ILE A 88 -18.68 -5.36 3.92
N PRO A 89 -19.43 -5.37 5.05
CA PRO A 89 -20.57 -6.27 5.19
C PRO A 89 -21.64 -6.02 4.13
N THR A 90 -21.94 -4.75 3.85
CA THR A 90 -22.90 -4.34 2.83
C THR A 90 -22.45 -4.76 1.43
N ASN A 91 -21.17 -4.58 1.12
CA ASN A 91 -20.61 -4.94 -0.18
C ASN A 91 -20.55 -6.47 -0.36
N LEU A 92 -20.21 -7.22 0.69
CA LEU A 92 -20.27 -8.68 0.68
C LEU A 92 -21.69 -9.19 0.48
N GLN A 93 -22.69 -8.56 1.12
CA GLN A 93 -24.09 -8.94 0.96
C GLN A 93 -24.59 -8.66 -0.47
N LYS A 94 -24.22 -7.51 -1.06
CA LYS A 94 -24.57 -7.18 -2.46
C LYS A 94 -23.86 -8.07 -3.48
N ALA A 95 -22.60 -8.42 -3.23
CA ALA A 95 -21.79 -9.25 -4.12
C ALA A 95 -22.14 -10.75 -4.02
N ARG A 96 -22.93 -11.14 -3.01
CA ARG A 96 -23.39 -12.51 -2.84
C ARG A 96 -24.29 -12.91 -4.01
N LYS A 97 -23.76 -13.77 -4.88
CA LYS A 97 -24.53 -14.45 -5.94
C LYS A 97 -24.81 -15.88 -5.49
N ASP A 98 -26.07 -16.31 -5.52
CA ASP A 98 -26.62 -17.69 -5.49
C ASP A 98 -25.92 -18.78 -4.66
N ILE A 99 -25.05 -18.42 -3.70
CA ILE A 99 -24.38 -19.37 -2.81
C ILE A 99 -25.32 -19.65 -1.63
N PRO A 100 -25.75 -20.92 -1.43
CA PRO A 100 -26.63 -21.30 -0.34
C PRO A 100 -26.03 -20.87 1.00
N LEU A 101 -26.90 -20.43 1.92
CA LEU A 101 -26.49 -19.83 3.20
C LEU A 101 -25.61 -20.74 4.05
N GLN A 102 -25.76 -22.04 3.84
CA GLN A 102 -25.08 -23.11 4.54
C GLN A 102 -24.70 -24.16 3.51
N ARG A 103 -23.43 -24.56 3.52
CA ARG A 103 -22.98 -25.79 2.88
C ARG A 103 -23.01 -26.91 3.93
N PRO A 104 -23.41 -28.13 3.57
CA PRO A 104 -23.39 -29.25 4.51
C PRO A 104 -21.95 -29.51 4.98
N LEU A 105 -21.79 -29.90 6.25
CA LEU A 105 -20.47 -30.17 6.86
C LEU A 105 -19.65 -31.17 6.02
N SER A 106 -20.31 -32.10 5.34
CA SER A 106 -19.71 -33.07 4.44
C SER A 106 -18.85 -32.45 3.33
N ASP A 107 -19.14 -31.23 2.89
CA ASP A 107 -18.39 -30.52 1.84
C ASP A 107 -16.99 -30.07 2.33
N PHE A 108 -16.76 -30.07 3.64
CA PHE A 108 -15.53 -29.61 4.29
C PHE A 108 -14.75 -30.75 4.96
N THR A 109 -15.25 -31.98 4.89
CA THR A 109 -14.59 -33.17 5.44
C THR A 109 -13.95 -33.97 4.32
N GLY A 110 -12.63 -34.11 4.34
CA GLY A 110 -11.83 -34.86 3.37
C GLY A 110 -10.34 -34.80 3.70
N LEU A 111 -9.53 -35.67 3.09
CA LEU A 111 -8.07 -35.52 3.08
C LEU A 111 -7.73 -34.57 1.92
N TYR A 112 -7.29 -33.35 2.25
CA TYR A 112 -6.80 -32.36 1.31
C TYR A 112 -5.28 -32.46 1.15
#